data_AF-A0A5B6UY10-F1
#
_entry.id   AF-A0A5B6UY10-F1
#
_cell.length_a   1.000
_cell.length_b   1.000
_cell.length_c   1.000
_cell.angle_alpha   90.00
_cell.angle_beta   90.00
_cell.angle_gamma   90.00
#
_symmetry.space_group_name_H-M   'P 1'
#
loop_
_entity.id
_entity.type
_entity.pdbx_description
1 polymer ?
#
loop_
_entity_poly.entity_id
_entity_poly.type
_entity_poly.pdbx_seq_one_letter_code
_entity_poly.pdbx_strand_id
1 'polypeptide(L)'
;MDREKNIILQVVLTRNNTITGVLYKDDPTIFAWELINEPHCPTDPSGARFQVSFISLPLTMWNPFHAGCAHQLNSVIRLEGFYGPSMAAKKQYNPNSSLTGTDFISNNQIPEIDFATIHIYPEQWLPSTNLSDDGQLAFVDKWIQAHILDSNSVLKKPLLLGEFGKSSSLQGYSLEKRNNYFRRIYTAIYGSAIGGGSCAGGLFWQLLTLGMDQVGDGYHVVLEQSPSTAKIIAQQSCKLYRLSQPKR
;
A
#
# COMPACT_ATOMS: atom_id res chain seq x y z
N MET A 1 -9.10 25.73 9.14
CA MET A 1 -8.40 24.49 8.78
C MET A 1 -8.97 23.26 9.49
N ASP A 2 -9.00 23.19 10.82
CA ASP A 2 -9.50 21.95 11.49
C ASP A 2 -10.99 21.68 11.23
N ARG A 3 -11.84 22.72 11.18
CA ARG A 3 -13.28 22.56 10.90
C ARG A 3 -13.63 22.00 9.51
N GLU A 4 -12.81 22.27 8.50
CA GLU A 4 -13.09 21.88 7.11
C GLU A 4 -12.69 20.43 6.82
N LYS A 5 -11.57 19.96 7.42
CA LYS A 5 -11.17 18.56 7.36
C LYS A 5 -12.21 17.64 8.03
N ASN A 6 -12.88 18.12 9.08
CA ASN A 6 -14.01 17.41 9.72
C ASN A 6 -15.15 17.14 8.74
N ILE A 7 -15.43 18.08 7.83
CA ILE A 7 -16.59 18.00 6.93
C ILE A 7 -16.38 16.91 5.88
N ILE A 8 -15.19 16.78 5.31
CA ILE A 8 -14.95 15.81 4.23
C ILE A 8 -15.09 14.38 4.74
N LEU A 9 -14.42 14.03 5.85
CA LEU A 9 -14.52 12.70 6.44
C LEU A 9 -15.96 12.38 6.85
N GLN A 10 -16.63 13.32 7.52
CA GLN A 10 -18.03 13.14 7.91
C GLN A 10 -18.93 12.92 6.70
N VAL A 11 -18.84 13.77 5.68
CA VAL A 11 -19.70 13.70 4.48
C VAL A 11 -19.55 12.36 3.77
N VAL A 12 -18.33 11.85 3.66
CA VAL A 12 -18.07 10.56 2.99
C VAL A 12 -18.58 9.39 3.83
N LEU A 13 -18.25 9.33 5.13
CA LEU A 13 -18.64 8.22 6.00
C LEU A 13 -20.15 8.12 6.18
N THR A 14 -20.82 9.27 6.34
CA THR A 14 -22.27 9.33 6.53
C THR A 14 -23.02 9.45 5.20
N ARG A 15 -22.34 9.26 4.07
CA ARG A 15 -23.02 9.24 2.77
C ARG A 15 -23.96 8.04 2.73
N ASN A 16 -25.23 8.30 2.48
CA ASN A 16 -26.18 7.26 2.10
C ASN A 16 -25.97 6.91 0.62
N ASN A 17 -25.63 5.65 0.34
CA ASN A 17 -25.54 5.16 -1.02
C ASN A 17 -26.93 5.21 -1.67
N THR A 18 -27.09 5.97 -2.75
CA THR A 18 -28.40 6.14 -3.41
C THR A 18 -28.89 4.89 -4.14
N ILE A 19 -28.03 3.88 -4.30
CA ILE A 19 -28.35 2.61 -4.95
C ILE A 19 -28.73 1.57 -3.88
N THR A 20 -27.88 1.38 -2.87
CA THR A 20 -28.09 0.33 -1.85
C THR A 20 -28.90 0.79 -0.64
N GLY A 21 -28.99 2.11 -0.39
CA GLY A 21 -29.61 2.70 0.80
C GLY A 21 -28.79 2.50 2.09
N VAL A 22 -27.55 2.02 1.98
CA VAL A 22 -26.65 1.77 3.11
C VAL A 22 -25.69 2.96 3.28
N LEU A 23 -25.47 3.38 4.52
CA LEU A 23 -24.44 4.38 4.83
C LEU A 23 -23.06 3.79 4.56
N TYR A 24 -22.14 4.55 3.97
CA TYR A 24 -20.81 4.04 3.65
C TYR A 24 -20.06 3.47 4.86
N LYS A 25 -20.17 4.12 6.03
CA LYS A 25 -19.59 3.59 7.28
C LYS A 25 -20.16 2.24 7.75
N ASP A 26 -21.34 1.86 7.26
CA ASP A 26 -22.04 0.62 7.60
C ASP A 26 -22.05 -0.38 6.43
N ASP A 27 -21.41 -0.07 5.29
CA ASP A 27 -21.38 -0.92 4.11
C ASP A 27 -20.18 -1.89 4.17
N PRO A 28 -20.40 -3.21 4.35
CA PRO A 28 -19.32 -4.19 4.47
C PRO A 28 -18.55 -4.42 3.17
N THR A 29 -18.99 -3.83 2.05
CA THR A 29 -18.22 -3.82 0.79
C THR A 29 -16.93 -3.00 0.93
N ILE A 30 -16.92 -1.99 1.81
CA ILE A 30 -15.74 -1.16 2.07
C ILE A 30 -14.81 -1.91 3.02
N PHE A 31 -13.69 -2.40 2.49
CA PHE A 31 -12.70 -3.13 3.28
C PHE A 31 -11.97 -2.25 4.29
N ALA A 32 -11.53 -1.07 3.85
CA ALA A 32 -10.73 -0.16 4.65
C ALA A 32 -10.88 1.28 4.16
N TRP A 33 -10.52 2.22 5.04
CA TRP A 33 -10.40 3.62 4.72
C TRP A 33 -8.93 4.06 4.80
N GLU A 34 -8.50 4.78 3.77
CA GLU A 34 -7.13 5.28 3.64
C GLU A 34 -7.10 6.78 3.93
N LEU A 35 -6.27 7.21 4.90
CA LEU A 35 -6.25 8.61 5.33
C LEU A 35 -5.73 9.54 4.22
N ILE A 36 -4.65 9.16 3.55
CA ILE A 36 -4.02 10.00 2.54
C ILE A 36 -3.10 9.18 1.63
N ASN A 37 -3.20 9.40 0.32
CA ASN A 37 -2.27 8.78 -0.61
C ASN A 37 -0.84 9.33 -0.49
N GLU A 38 0.15 8.45 -0.38
CA GLU A 38 1.60 8.75 -0.52
C GLU A 38 2.03 10.06 0.17
N PRO A 39 1.75 10.22 1.48
CA PRO A 39 1.99 11.49 2.14
C PRO A 39 3.49 11.74 2.28
N HIS A 40 3.88 12.99 2.00
CA HIS A 40 5.23 13.49 2.24
C HIS A 40 5.19 14.78 3.08
N CYS A 41 6.14 14.91 4.01
CA CYS A 41 6.35 16.11 4.81
C CYS A 41 7.82 16.56 4.76
N PRO A 42 8.33 16.99 3.59
CA PRO A 42 9.75 17.32 3.42
C PRO A 42 10.21 18.51 4.27
N THR A 43 9.28 19.34 4.72
CA THR A 43 9.55 20.48 5.62
C THR A 43 9.77 20.07 7.08
N ASP A 44 9.44 18.84 7.46
CA ASP A 44 9.73 18.28 8.77
C ASP A 44 10.27 16.83 8.67
N PRO A 45 11.58 16.67 8.40
CA PRO A 45 12.22 15.36 8.34
C PRO A 45 12.22 14.58 9.66
N SER A 46 11.86 15.22 10.78
CA SER A 46 11.72 14.51 12.06
C SER A 46 10.49 13.59 12.09
N GLY A 47 9.50 13.86 11.24
CA GLY A 47 8.22 13.15 11.19
C GLY A 47 7.22 13.54 12.28
N ALA A 48 7.60 14.41 13.22
CA ALA A 48 6.75 14.78 14.36
C ALA A 48 5.46 15.49 13.91
N ARG A 49 5.57 16.43 12.96
CA ARG A 49 4.42 17.14 12.39
C ARG A 49 3.47 16.19 11.66
N PHE A 50 4.02 15.21 10.94
CA PHE A 50 3.22 14.23 10.24
C PHE A 50 2.44 13.34 11.22
N GLN A 51 3.11 12.80 12.24
CA GLN A 51 2.50 11.99 13.31
C GLN A 51 1.30 12.69 13.96
N VAL A 52 1.46 13.97 14.32
CA VAL A 52 0.44 14.73 15.05
C VAL A 52 -0.64 15.26 14.13
N SER A 53 -0.27 16.03 13.11
CA SER A 53 -1.23 16.82 12.32
C SER A 53 -1.95 16.04 11.22
N PHE A 54 -1.40 14.92 10.78
CA PHE A 54 -1.92 14.17 9.62
C PHE A 54 -2.39 12.76 9.95
N ILE A 55 -2.07 12.25 11.14
CA ILE A 55 -2.56 10.94 11.57
C ILE A 55 -3.37 11.06 12.86
N SER A 56 -2.74 11.48 13.96
CA SER A 56 -3.40 11.50 15.27
C SER A 56 -4.65 12.39 15.29
N LEU A 57 -4.56 13.61 14.77
CA LEU A 57 -5.69 14.54 14.75
C LEU A 57 -6.86 14.02 13.87
N PRO A 58 -6.67 13.63 12.60
CA PRO A 58 -7.73 12.99 11.81
C PRO A 58 -8.36 11.76 12.47
N LEU A 59 -7.56 10.88 13.10
CA LEU A 59 -8.07 9.69 13.80
C LEU A 59 -8.94 10.06 15.01
N THR A 60 -8.52 11.03 15.83
CA THR A 60 -9.35 11.48 16.97
C THR A 60 -10.70 12.04 16.52
N MET A 61 -10.76 12.65 15.34
CA MET A 61 -12.01 13.13 14.73
C MET A 61 -12.85 11.99 14.15
N TRP A 62 -12.22 10.87 13.81
CA TRP A 62 -12.86 9.72 13.20
C TRP A 62 -13.51 8.79 14.23
N ASN A 63 -12.87 8.65 15.40
CA ASN A 63 -13.31 7.80 16.51
C ASN A 63 -14.81 7.95 16.86
N PRO A 64 -15.41 9.17 16.92
CA PRO A 64 -16.84 9.32 17.17
C PRO A 64 -17.76 8.74 16.10
N PHE A 65 -17.31 8.67 14.84
CA PHE A 65 -18.07 8.06 13.74
C PHE A 65 -17.88 6.54 13.68
N HIS A 66 -16.71 6.08 14.13
CA HIS A 66 -16.36 4.67 14.28
C HIS A 66 -17.14 3.99 15.39
N ALA A 67 -17.31 4.68 16.52
CA ALA A 67 -18.05 4.21 17.69
C ALA A 67 -19.53 3.98 17.31
N GLY A 68 -19.88 2.71 17.04
CA GLY A 68 -21.24 2.29 16.69
C GLY A 68 -21.46 1.94 15.22
N CYS A 69 -20.40 1.80 14.40
CA CYS A 69 -20.53 1.15 13.09
C CYS A 69 -20.87 -0.34 13.26
N ALA A 70 -21.70 -0.87 12.36
CA ALA A 70 -22.10 -2.29 12.40
C ALA A 70 -20.94 -3.26 12.09
N HIS A 71 -19.89 -2.76 11.43
CA HIS A 71 -18.65 -3.46 11.15
C HIS A 71 -17.45 -2.64 11.65
N GLN A 72 -16.39 -3.30 12.12
CA GLN A 72 -15.16 -2.63 12.53
C GLN A 72 -14.48 -2.10 11.26
N LEU A 73 -14.52 -0.78 11.06
CA LEU A 73 -13.88 -0.16 9.90
C LEU A 73 -12.36 -0.29 10.06
N ASN A 74 -11.70 -0.95 9.11
CA ASN A 74 -10.24 -0.94 9.09
C ASN A 74 -9.74 0.43 8.61
N SER A 75 -8.67 0.92 9.24
CA SER A 75 -8.01 2.13 8.83
C SER A 75 -6.53 1.95 8.55
N VAL A 76 -6.05 2.69 7.56
CA VAL A 76 -4.66 2.73 7.18
C VAL A 76 -4.28 4.13 6.74
N ILE A 77 -3.01 4.48 6.89
CA ILE A 77 -2.54 5.79 6.43
C ILE A 77 -2.41 5.81 4.90
N ARG A 78 -1.95 4.70 4.29
CA ARG A 78 -1.48 4.54 2.91
C ARG A 78 -0.10 5.16 2.65
N LEU A 79 0.87 4.74 3.46
CA LEU A 79 2.29 5.07 3.30
C LEU A 79 2.94 4.29 2.17
N GLU A 80 3.90 4.92 1.50
CA GLU A 80 4.85 4.24 0.62
C GLU A 80 5.81 3.32 1.42
N GLY A 81 6.08 3.65 2.69
CA GLY A 81 6.87 2.82 3.59
C GLY A 81 8.22 3.39 4.02
N PHE A 82 8.52 4.66 3.73
CA PHE A 82 9.81 5.24 4.13
C PHE A 82 10.06 5.12 5.65
N TYR A 83 11.24 4.63 6.02
CA TYR A 83 11.69 4.63 7.41
C TYR A 83 12.10 6.02 7.86
N GLY A 84 11.71 6.38 9.08
CA GLY A 84 12.06 7.65 9.70
C GLY A 84 13.05 7.51 10.86
N PRO A 85 13.15 8.56 11.70
CA PRO A 85 14.11 8.61 12.80
C PRO A 85 13.88 7.59 13.92
N SER A 86 12.66 7.04 14.09
CA SER A 86 12.36 6.10 15.18
C SER A 86 13.25 4.85 15.18
N MET A 87 13.70 4.43 14.00
CA MET A 87 14.69 3.37 13.83
C MET A 87 15.76 3.81 12.82
N ALA A 88 16.61 4.77 13.20
CA ALA A 88 17.58 5.42 12.31
C ALA A 88 18.43 4.45 11.45
N ALA A 89 18.81 3.27 11.97
CA ALA A 89 19.56 2.27 11.21
C ALA A 89 18.79 1.70 9.99
N LYS A 90 17.46 1.77 9.99
CA LYS A 90 16.60 1.32 8.89
C LYS A 90 16.55 2.30 7.72
N LYS A 91 17.03 3.54 7.90
CA LYS A 91 17.16 4.54 6.83
C LYS A 91 17.92 4.01 5.61
N GLN A 92 18.84 3.06 5.80
CA GLN A 92 19.58 2.41 4.70
C GLN A 92 18.68 1.64 3.71
N TYR A 93 17.46 1.27 4.11
CA TYR A 93 16.51 0.60 3.23
C TYR A 93 15.74 1.59 2.34
N ASN A 94 15.71 2.88 2.68
CA ASN A 94 15.06 3.89 1.85
C ASN A 94 15.83 4.09 0.54
N PRO A 95 15.15 4.36 -0.57
CA PRO A 95 15.83 4.72 -1.81
C PRO A 95 16.69 5.97 -1.57
N ASN A 96 17.97 5.89 -1.95
CA ASN A 96 18.99 6.91 -1.70
C ASN A 96 19.16 7.31 -0.22
N SER A 97 18.72 6.47 0.73
CA SER A 97 18.67 6.80 2.15
C SER A 97 17.90 8.10 2.44
N SER A 98 16.89 8.42 1.65
CA SER A 98 16.11 9.67 1.79
C SER A 98 15.17 9.62 2.99
N LEU A 99 14.90 10.79 3.58
CA LEU A 99 13.82 10.98 4.55
C LEU A 99 12.72 11.81 3.89
N THR A 100 11.48 11.38 4.03
CA THR A 100 10.33 12.04 3.40
C THR A 100 9.43 12.76 4.41
N GLY A 101 9.79 12.71 5.70
CA GLY A 101 8.96 13.23 6.80
C GLY A 101 7.87 12.25 7.25
N THR A 102 7.85 11.04 6.71
CA THR A 102 7.09 9.90 7.26
C THR A 102 8.03 8.92 7.95
N ASP A 103 7.44 8.03 8.75
CA ASP A 103 8.16 7.02 9.50
C ASP A 103 7.31 5.74 9.61
N PHE A 104 7.62 4.74 8.79
CA PHE A 104 6.90 3.47 8.72
C PHE A 104 6.65 2.82 10.09
N ILE A 105 7.58 2.94 11.04
CA ILE A 105 7.44 2.32 12.35
C ILE A 105 6.50 3.13 13.23
N SER A 106 6.88 4.37 13.57
CA SER A 106 6.13 5.17 14.55
C SER A 106 4.74 5.58 14.05
N ASN A 107 4.56 5.78 12.74
CA ASN A 107 3.26 6.09 12.16
C ASN A 107 2.30 4.89 12.26
N ASN A 108 2.77 3.66 11.97
CA ASN A 108 1.93 2.47 12.05
C ASN A 108 1.82 1.88 13.47
N GLN A 109 2.55 2.40 14.47
CA GLN A 109 2.37 2.03 15.89
C GLN A 109 1.14 2.66 16.53
N ILE A 110 0.50 3.62 15.87
CA ILE A 110 -0.74 4.25 16.34
C ILE A 110 -1.83 3.17 16.49
N PRO A 111 -2.47 3.02 17.66
CA PRO A 111 -3.40 1.92 17.92
C PRO A 111 -4.56 1.82 16.94
N GLU A 112 -5.08 2.95 16.46
CA GLU A 112 -6.22 3.03 15.56
C GLU A 112 -5.89 2.61 14.12
N ILE A 113 -4.61 2.52 13.73
CA ILE A 113 -4.20 2.02 12.41
C ILE A 113 -4.20 0.49 12.43
N ASP A 114 -5.02 -0.16 11.62
CA ASP A 114 -5.26 -1.61 11.71
C ASP A 114 -4.21 -2.45 10.96
N PHE A 115 -3.67 -1.91 9.86
CA PHE A 115 -2.63 -2.57 9.08
C PHE A 115 -1.69 -1.54 8.44
N ALA A 116 -0.51 -2.00 8.03
CA ALA A 116 0.49 -1.17 7.38
C ALA A 116 0.46 -1.37 5.86
N THR A 117 0.89 -0.35 5.12
CA THR A 117 1.10 -0.43 3.66
C THR A 117 2.54 -0.10 3.30
N ILE A 118 2.98 -0.65 2.17
CA ILE A 118 4.14 -0.16 1.42
C ILE A 118 3.80 -0.07 -0.07
N HIS A 119 4.42 0.87 -0.75
CA HIS A 119 4.44 0.96 -2.21
C HIS A 119 5.85 0.63 -2.70
N ILE A 120 6.00 0.32 -4.00
CA ILE A 120 7.33 0.10 -4.56
C ILE A 120 7.43 0.40 -6.06
N TYR A 121 8.22 1.44 -6.37
CA TYR A 121 8.49 1.93 -7.73
C TYR A 121 9.99 2.10 -7.99
N PRO A 122 10.76 1.01 -8.12
CA PRO A 122 12.22 1.08 -8.18
C PRO A 122 12.72 1.85 -9.42
N GLU A 123 11.98 1.80 -10.54
CA GLU A 123 12.36 2.51 -11.77
C GLU A 123 12.26 4.04 -11.63
N GLN A 124 11.38 4.53 -10.74
CA GLN A 124 11.23 5.95 -10.44
C GLN A 124 12.18 6.40 -9.33
N TRP A 125 12.30 5.61 -8.27
CA TRP A 125 13.11 5.96 -7.11
C TRP A 125 14.62 5.80 -7.35
N LEU A 126 14.99 4.82 -8.17
CA LEU A 126 16.36 4.38 -8.44
C LEU A 126 16.53 4.13 -9.95
N PRO A 127 16.45 5.17 -10.80
CA PRO A 127 16.46 5.01 -12.26
C PRO A 127 17.73 4.30 -12.75
N SER A 128 17.68 3.75 -13.97
CA SER A 128 18.77 2.92 -14.54
C SER A 128 20.12 3.65 -14.66
N THR A 129 20.10 4.98 -14.68
CA THR A 129 21.29 5.83 -14.60
C THR A 129 22.03 5.70 -13.26
N ASN A 130 21.32 5.31 -12.20
CA ASN A 130 21.81 5.23 -10.83
C ASN A 130 21.97 3.76 -10.37
N LEU A 131 21.13 2.85 -10.88
CA LEU A 131 21.12 1.45 -10.45
C LEU A 131 20.72 0.51 -11.58
N SER A 132 21.48 -0.56 -11.80
CA SER A 132 21.15 -1.58 -12.81
C SER A 132 19.82 -2.27 -12.52
N ASP A 133 19.23 -2.91 -13.54
CA ASP A 133 18.01 -3.71 -13.39
C ASP A 133 18.14 -4.75 -12.26
N ASP A 134 19.27 -5.45 -12.16
CA ASP A 134 19.52 -6.41 -11.07
C ASP A 134 19.62 -5.72 -9.71
N GLY A 135 20.22 -4.53 -9.66
CA GLY A 135 20.28 -3.72 -8.46
C GLY A 135 18.89 -3.26 -7.99
N GLN A 136 18.02 -2.86 -8.93
CA GLN A 136 16.62 -2.52 -8.65
C GLN A 136 15.85 -3.73 -8.11
N LEU A 137 16.05 -4.92 -8.68
CA LEU A 137 15.42 -6.16 -8.19
C LEU A 137 15.95 -6.57 -6.81
N ALA A 138 17.24 -6.34 -6.52
CA ALA A 138 17.81 -6.56 -5.19
C ALA A 138 17.27 -5.56 -4.16
N PHE A 139 17.04 -4.30 -4.56
CA PHE A 139 16.34 -3.32 -3.74
C PHE A 139 14.92 -3.78 -3.41
N VAL A 140 14.18 -4.28 -4.41
CA VAL A 140 12.80 -4.79 -4.23
C VAL A 140 12.72 -5.87 -3.15
N ASP A 141 13.64 -6.85 -3.19
CA ASP A 141 13.68 -7.90 -2.18
C ASP A 141 13.97 -7.36 -0.79
N LYS A 142 14.98 -6.47 -0.68
CA LYS A 142 15.36 -5.88 0.61
C LYS A 142 14.24 -5.02 1.18
N TRP A 143 13.57 -4.24 0.34
CA TRP A 143 12.44 -3.40 0.71
C TRP A 143 11.31 -4.25 1.28
N ILE A 144 10.82 -5.23 0.53
CA ILE A 144 9.71 -6.10 0.96
C ILE A 144 10.09 -6.86 2.23
N GLN A 145 11.30 -7.46 2.27
CA GLN A 145 11.73 -8.25 3.42
C GLN A 145 11.86 -7.42 4.71
N ALA A 146 12.42 -6.21 4.64
CA ALA A 146 12.57 -5.34 5.81
C ALA A 146 11.20 -5.00 6.42
N HIS A 147 10.24 -4.62 5.57
CA HIS A 147 8.89 -4.24 6.01
C HIS A 147 8.09 -5.43 6.54
N ILE A 148 8.23 -6.62 5.94
CA ILE A 148 7.65 -7.85 6.48
C ILE A 148 8.19 -8.12 7.87
N LEU A 149 9.51 -8.05 8.07
CA LEU A 149 10.14 -8.30 9.36
C LEU A 149 9.66 -7.32 10.43
N ASP A 150 9.59 -6.03 10.12
CA ASP A 150 9.16 -5.03 11.08
C ASP A 150 7.65 -5.12 11.36
N SER A 151 6.84 -5.45 10.35
CA SER A 151 5.42 -5.74 10.56
C SER A 151 5.18 -6.97 11.44
N ASN A 152 5.99 -8.03 11.24
CA ASN A 152 5.95 -9.26 12.02
C ASN A 152 6.40 -9.10 13.47
N SER A 153 7.43 -8.28 13.71
CA SER A 153 8.16 -8.28 14.98
C SER A 153 7.98 -7.02 15.81
N VAL A 154 7.83 -5.86 15.16
CA VAL A 154 7.73 -4.55 15.81
C VAL A 154 6.27 -4.09 15.85
N LEU A 155 5.60 -4.04 14.70
CA LEU A 155 4.23 -3.51 14.62
C LEU A 155 3.19 -4.52 15.10
N LYS A 156 3.43 -5.82 14.85
CA LYS A 156 2.43 -6.89 15.06
C LYS A 156 1.12 -6.63 14.30
N LYS A 157 1.24 -6.03 13.11
CA LYS A 157 0.11 -5.68 12.23
C LYS A 157 0.28 -6.31 10.86
N PRO A 158 -0.81 -6.63 10.14
CA PRO A 158 -0.73 -7.07 8.76
C PRO A 158 -0.03 -6.03 7.87
N LEU A 159 0.57 -6.50 6.78
CA LEU A 159 1.22 -5.68 5.76
C LEU A 159 0.57 -5.91 4.39
N LEU A 160 0.16 -4.83 3.74
CA LEU A 160 -0.32 -4.84 2.36
C LEU A 160 0.71 -4.16 1.46
N LEU A 161 1.08 -4.80 0.34
CA LEU A 161 1.72 -4.05 -0.75
C LEU A 161 0.64 -3.22 -1.45
N GLY A 162 0.50 -1.96 -1.06
CA GLY A 162 -0.55 -1.06 -1.52
C GLY A 162 -0.42 -0.68 -2.99
N GLU A 163 0.82 -0.60 -3.50
CA GLU A 163 1.08 -0.37 -4.91
C GLU A 163 2.40 -0.99 -5.39
N PHE A 164 2.39 -1.49 -6.62
CA PHE A 164 3.58 -1.84 -7.37
C PHE A 164 3.26 -1.93 -8.86
N GLY A 165 4.22 -1.64 -9.73
CA GLY A 165 4.04 -1.75 -11.17
C GLY A 165 5.34 -1.75 -11.96
N LYS A 166 5.24 -2.06 -13.27
CA LYS A 166 6.34 -1.95 -14.23
C LYS A 166 5.87 -1.11 -15.43
N SER A 167 6.47 0.07 -15.61
CA SER A 167 5.95 1.06 -16.56
C SER A 167 6.38 0.76 -17.98
N SER A 168 5.44 0.79 -18.93
CA SER A 168 5.72 0.76 -20.36
C SER A 168 6.25 2.08 -20.92
N SER A 169 6.13 3.17 -20.16
CA SER A 169 6.60 4.50 -20.53
C SER A 169 8.09 4.72 -20.20
N LEU A 170 8.70 3.80 -19.46
CA LEU A 170 10.11 3.90 -19.05
C LEU A 170 11.02 3.06 -19.97
N GLN A 171 12.25 3.52 -20.14
CA GLN A 171 13.23 2.88 -21.00
C GLN A 171 13.53 1.45 -20.52
N GLY A 172 13.65 0.53 -21.48
CA GLY A 172 13.99 -0.86 -21.17
C GLY A 172 12.82 -1.71 -20.73
N TYR A 173 11.57 -1.22 -20.86
CA TYR A 173 10.37 -2.01 -20.69
C TYR A 173 10.31 -3.21 -21.64
N SER A 174 9.83 -4.33 -21.12
CA SER A 174 9.25 -5.41 -21.92
C SER A 174 8.14 -6.08 -21.13
N LEU A 175 7.20 -6.72 -21.82
CA LEU A 175 6.13 -7.49 -21.17
C LEU A 175 6.71 -8.61 -20.29
N GLU A 176 7.82 -9.22 -20.70
CA GLU A 176 8.52 -10.22 -19.92
C GLU A 176 9.06 -9.65 -18.60
N LYS A 177 9.66 -8.45 -18.62
CA LYS A 177 10.12 -7.77 -17.41
C LYS A 177 8.97 -7.45 -16.47
N ARG A 178 7.82 -6.99 -16.98
CA ARG A 178 6.60 -6.79 -16.16
C ARG A 178 6.15 -8.10 -15.52
N ASN A 179 6.08 -9.17 -16.30
CA ASN A 179 5.66 -10.48 -15.81
C ASN A 179 6.61 -11.06 -14.76
N ASN A 180 7.92 -10.93 -14.96
CA ASN A 180 8.93 -11.38 -13.99
C ASN A 180 8.86 -10.55 -12.69
N TYR A 181 8.65 -9.24 -12.80
CA TYR A 181 8.46 -8.37 -11.65
C TYR A 181 7.23 -8.75 -10.83
N PHE A 182 6.08 -8.96 -11.48
CA PHE A 182 4.84 -9.39 -10.83
C PHE A 182 5.02 -10.74 -10.13
N ARG A 183 5.63 -11.73 -10.81
CA ARG A 183 5.91 -13.04 -10.21
C ARG A 183 6.79 -12.93 -8.97
N ARG A 184 7.83 -12.08 -9.01
CA ARG A 184 8.75 -11.87 -7.88
C ARG A 184 8.01 -11.34 -6.65
N ILE A 185 7.23 -10.27 -6.84
CA ILE A 185 6.43 -9.67 -5.77
C ILE A 185 5.40 -10.66 -5.21
N TYR A 186 4.64 -11.33 -6.09
CA TYR A 186 3.64 -12.31 -5.67
C TYR A 186 4.25 -13.52 -4.97
N THR A 187 5.47 -13.92 -5.34
CA THR A 187 6.22 -14.97 -4.64
C THR A 187 6.59 -14.53 -3.22
N ALA A 188 7.03 -13.28 -3.03
CA ALA A 188 7.33 -12.75 -1.70
C ALA A 188 6.07 -12.65 -0.81
N ILE A 189 4.96 -12.13 -1.37
CA ILE A 189 3.66 -12.08 -0.66
C ILE A 189 3.20 -13.48 -0.28
N TYR A 190 3.17 -14.42 -1.24
CA TYR A 190 2.72 -15.77 -0.97
C TYR A 190 3.63 -16.49 0.04
N GLY A 191 4.95 -16.30 -0.06
CA GLY A 191 5.93 -16.86 0.88
C GLY A 191 5.73 -16.36 2.31
N SER A 192 5.41 -15.08 2.48
CA SER A 192 5.03 -14.52 3.79
C SER A 192 3.72 -15.14 4.28
N ALA A 193 2.67 -15.11 3.45
CA ALA A 193 1.34 -15.61 3.81
C ALA A 193 1.33 -17.10 4.21
N ILE A 194 1.96 -17.98 3.42
CA ILE A 194 2.01 -19.42 3.71
C ILE A 194 2.84 -19.72 4.97
N GLY A 195 3.82 -18.87 5.27
CA GLY A 195 4.63 -18.96 6.49
C GLY A 195 3.93 -18.39 7.73
N GLY A 196 2.69 -17.89 7.62
CA GLY A 196 1.99 -17.21 8.72
C GLY A 196 2.54 -15.81 9.04
N GLY A 197 3.24 -15.20 8.08
CA GLY A 197 3.75 -13.83 8.20
C GLY A 197 2.69 -12.76 7.95
N SER A 198 3.07 -11.51 8.19
CA SER A 198 2.21 -10.33 8.14
C SER A 198 1.76 -9.96 6.72
N CYS A 199 2.50 -10.32 5.69
CA CYS A 199 2.20 -9.90 4.33
C CYS A 199 1.34 -10.93 3.60
N ALA A 200 0.06 -10.58 3.42
CA ALA A 200 -0.93 -11.49 2.87
C ALA A 200 -1.68 -10.94 1.63
N GLY A 201 -1.24 -9.81 1.09
CA GLY A 201 -1.87 -9.21 -0.08
C GLY A 201 -0.98 -8.22 -0.81
N GLY A 202 -1.36 -7.91 -2.04
CA GLY A 202 -0.75 -6.86 -2.84
C GLY A 202 -1.69 -6.38 -3.93
N LEU A 203 -1.66 -5.08 -4.20
CA LEU A 203 -2.44 -4.40 -5.22
C LEU A 203 -1.47 -3.84 -6.26
N PHE A 204 -1.60 -4.29 -7.51
CA PHE A 204 -0.79 -3.73 -8.58
C PHE A 204 -1.39 -2.41 -9.05
N TRP A 205 -0.53 -1.47 -9.42
CA TRP A 205 -0.92 -0.22 -10.07
C TRP A 205 -0.74 -0.38 -11.58
N GLN A 206 -1.74 -0.15 -12.43
CA GLN A 206 -3.17 -0.05 -12.11
C GLN A 206 -4.00 -0.86 -13.10
N LEU A 207 -5.25 -1.16 -12.76
CA LEU A 207 -6.19 -1.82 -13.67
C LEU A 207 -6.89 -0.77 -14.53
N LEU A 208 -6.85 -0.92 -15.85
CA LEU A 208 -7.71 -0.20 -16.78
C LEU A 208 -8.56 -1.20 -17.58
N THR A 209 -9.65 -0.73 -18.16
CA THR A 209 -10.46 -1.51 -19.11
C THR A 209 -10.24 -1.04 -20.55
N LEU A 210 -10.77 -1.80 -21.51
CA LEU A 210 -10.69 -1.49 -22.93
C LEU A 210 -11.20 -0.07 -23.23
N GLY A 211 -10.44 0.69 -24.02
CA GLY A 211 -10.82 2.05 -24.44
C GLY A 211 -10.50 3.16 -23.41
N MET A 212 -9.71 2.84 -22.38
CA MET A 212 -9.20 3.81 -21.40
C MET A 212 -7.71 4.15 -21.58
N ASP A 213 -7.10 3.77 -22.70
CA ASP A 213 -5.65 3.94 -22.94
C ASP A 213 -5.17 5.40 -22.75
N GLN A 214 -6.04 6.38 -23.04
CA GLN A 214 -5.78 7.82 -22.90
C GLN A 214 -5.56 8.31 -21.46
N VAL A 215 -6.02 7.56 -20.45
CA VAL A 215 -5.77 7.88 -19.03
C VAL A 215 -4.64 7.05 -18.43
N GLY A 216 -3.97 6.23 -19.25
CA GLY A 216 -2.86 5.41 -18.84
C GLY A 216 -1.59 6.21 -18.55
N ASP A 217 -0.92 5.87 -17.45
CA ASP A 217 0.36 6.43 -17.01
C ASP A 217 1.57 5.52 -17.34
N GLY A 218 1.33 4.49 -18.17
CA GLY A 218 2.29 3.45 -18.51
C GLY A 218 2.32 2.25 -17.55
N TYR A 219 1.72 2.33 -16.36
CA TYR A 219 1.65 1.19 -15.45
C TYR A 219 0.44 0.29 -15.67
N HIS A 220 -0.58 0.83 -16.34
CA HIS A 220 -1.85 0.15 -16.55
C HIS A 220 -1.69 -1.27 -17.14
N VAL A 221 -2.55 -2.17 -16.64
CA VAL A 221 -2.77 -3.50 -17.17
C VAL A 221 -4.22 -3.56 -17.61
N VAL A 222 -4.45 -3.70 -18.92
CA VAL A 222 -5.75 -4.09 -19.47
C VAL A 222 -5.73 -5.61 -19.60
N LEU A 223 -6.54 -6.30 -18.79
CA LEU A 223 -6.45 -7.77 -18.62
C LEU A 223 -6.67 -8.51 -19.94
N GLU A 224 -7.62 -8.05 -20.75
CA GLU A 224 -8.00 -8.58 -22.05
C GLU A 224 -6.87 -8.45 -23.07
N GLN A 225 -6.05 -7.42 -22.96
CA GLN A 225 -4.91 -7.16 -23.85
C GLN A 225 -3.59 -7.73 -23.29
N SER A 226 -3.57 -8.13 -22.02
CA SER A 226 -2.38 -8.63 -21.31
C SER A 226 -2.60 -10.03 -20.73
N PRO A 227 -2.93 -11.05 -21.56
CA PRO A 227 -3.34 -12.38 -21.06
C PRO A 227 -2.27 -13.08 -20.23
N SER A 228 -0.98 -12.83 -20.51
CA SER A 228 0.13 -13.40 -19.72
C SER A 228 0.23 -12.79 -18.33
N THR A 229 0.08 -11.46 -18.20
CA THR A 229 0.00 -10.74 -16.92
C THR A 229 -1.25 -11.15 -16.15
N ALA A 230 -2.41 -11.20 -16.83
CA ALA A 230 -3.68 -11.62 -16.25
C ALA A 230 -3.61 -13.04 -15.66
N LYS A 231 -2.95 -13.96 -16.35
CA LYS A 231 -2.71 -15.32 -15.85
C LYS A 231 -1.88 -15.33 -14.56
N ILE A 232 -0.85 -14.49 -14.46
CA ILE A 232 -0.02 -14.38 -13.25
C ILE A 232 -0.85 -13.87 -12.07
N ILE A 233 -1.65 -12.82 -12.30
CA ILE A 233 -2.56 -12.26 -11.29
C ILE A 233 -3.55 -13.33 -10.83
N ALA A 234 -4.24 -14.00 -11.75
CA ALA A 234 -5.20 -15.05 -11.44
C ALA A 234 -4.57 -16.22 -10.65
N GLN A 235 -3.35 -16.62 -11.01
CA GLN A 235 -2.61 -17.66 -10.29
C GLN A 235 -2.30 -17.25 -8.84
N GLN A 236 -1.91 -16.00 -8.61
CA GLN A 236 -1.69 -15.48 -7.27
C GLN A 236 -2.99 -15.47 -6.46
N SER A 237 -4.09 -14.97 -7.04
CA SER A 237 -5.39 -14.92 -6.38
C SER A 237 -5.85 -16.32 -5.96
N CYS A 238 -5.71 -17.31 -6.85
CA CYS A 238 -6.02 -18.71 -6.54
C CYS A 238 -5.14 -19.29 -5.42
N LYS A 239 -3.85 -18.94 -5.39
CA LYS A 239 -2.91 -19.38 -4.34
C LYS A 239 -3.31 -18.84 -2.98
N LEU A 240 -3.55 -17.53 -2.87
CA LEU A 240 -3.96 -16.91 -1.61
C LEU A 240 -5.35 -17.37 -1.16
N TYR A 241 -6.31 -17.53 -2.08
CA TYR A 241 -7.63 -18.05 -1.77
C TYR A 241 -7.60 -19.44 -1.14
N ARG A 242 -6.69 -20.31 -1.58
CA ARG A 242 -6.53 -21.65 -0.99
C ARG A 242 -5.96 -21.61 0.43
N LEU A 243 -5.14 -20.61 0.76
CA LEU A 243 -4.60 -20.44 2.12
C LEU A 243 -5.67 -19.96 3.10
N SER A 244 -6.66 -19.20 2.63
CA SER A 244 -7.76 -18.72 3.49
C SER A 244 -8.84 -19.76 3.77
N GLN A 245 -8.80 -20.91 3.08
CA GLN A 245 -9.75 -22.00 3.35
C GLN A 245 -9.37 -22.75 4.63
N PRO A 246 -10.35 -23.22 5.42
CA PRO A 246 -10.08 -24.11 6.55
C PRO A 246 -9.30 -25.34 6.10
N LYS A 247 -8.26 -25.71 6.83
CA LYS A 247 -7.60 -27.02 6.64
C LYS A 247 -8.63 -28.09 7.03
N ARG A 248 -9.05 -28.90 6.05
CA ARG A 248 -9.88 -30.08 6.29
C ARG A 248 -9.12 -31.12 7.12
#